data_AF-X0X175-F1
#
_entry.id   AF-X0X175-F1
#
_cell.length_a   1.000
_cell.length_b   1.000
_cell.length_c   1.000
_cell.angle_alpha   90.00
_cell.angle_beta   90.00
_cell.angle_gamma   90.00
#
_symmetry.space_group_name_H-M   'P 1'
#
loop_
_entity.id
_entity.type
_entity.pdbx_description
1 polymer ?
#
loop_
_entity_poly.entity_id
_entity_poly.type
_entity_poly.pdbx_seq_one_letter_code
_entity_poly.pdbx_strand_id
1 'polypeptide(L)'
;MLFALRSEVIRLRGELQYYSFNYLAGAALNLILFAGIYFAITKASDANQVNVFNLVVAYLVWYYASDILNQMSVTVLEEAMLGTLEQVYISRTPIHFVLLTRTLSSLLRTSLFIIVFLIIVVPAFDLLDYTAGLGVTDWVAVVGICAIALIGATGLGLTLFGLSVLFKRIGAVKVMLDFVLLMFSGVFVSVKALPLALKT
;
A
#
# COMPACT_ATOMS: atom_id res chain seq x y z
N MET A 1 2.83 25.58 0.98
CA MET A 1 2.98 24.18 1.46
C MET A 1 2.25 23.94 2.79
N LEU A 2 2.51 24.74 3.84
CA LEU A 2 1.88 24.54 5.16
C LEU A 2 0.33 24.56 5.14
N PHE A 3 -0.26 25.48 4.36
CA PHE A 3 -1.71 25.56 4.19
C PHE A 3 -2.30 24.33 3.48
N ALA A 4 -1.60 23.77 2.48
CA ALA A 4 -2.03 22.57 1.76
C ALA A 4 -1.95 21.30 2.63
N LEU A 5 -0.93 21.23 3.49
CA LEU A 5 -0.80 20.12 4.45
C LEU A 5 -1.89 20.20 5.52
N ARG A 6 -2.21 21.41 6.00
CA ARG A 6 -3.30 21.63 6.95
C ARG A 6 -4.67 21.28 6.37
N SER A 7 -4.94 21.64 5.11
CA SER A 7 -6.20 21.26 4.45
C SER A 7 -6.33 19.74 4.31
N GLU A 8 -5.22 19.07 4.03
CA GLU A 8 -5.21 17.60 3.88
C GLU A 8 -5.49 16.90 5.22
N VAL A 9 -4.96 17.39 6.34
CA VAL A 9 -5.28 16.85 7.69
C VAL A 9 -6.75 17.05 8.04
N ILE A 10 -7.34 18.21 7.70
CA ILE A 10 -8.76 18.47 7.92
C ILE A 10 -9.61 17.52 7.07
N ARG A 11 -9.22 17.30 5.80
CA ARG A 11 -9.87 16.34 4.90
C ARG A 11 -9.82 14.93 5.48
N LEU A 12 -8.63 14.47 5.89
CA LEU A 12 -8.45 13.15 6.50
C LEU A 12 -9.31 12.95 7.74
N ARG A 13 -9.38 13.96 8.62
CA ARG A 13 -10.21 13.88 9.83
C ARG A 13 -11.70 13.78 9.48
N GLY A 14 -12.16 14.58 8.51
CA GLY A 14 -13.54 14.51 8.02
C GLY A 14 -13.84 13.14 7.41
N GLU A 15 -12.96 12.64 6.55
CA GLU A 15 -13.10 11.31 5.95
C GLU A 15 -13.17 10.21 7.01
N LEU A 16 -12.30 10.26 8.01
CA LEU A 16 -12.26 9.23 9.05
C LEU A 16 -13.53 9.21 9.90
N GLN A 17 -14.19 10.37 10.09
CA GLN A 17 -15.43 10.48 10.85
C GLN A 17 -16.66 10.07 10.04
N TYR A 18 -16.77 10.51 8.79
CA TYR A 18 -17.94 10.23 7.95
C TYR A 18 -17.87 8.84 7.30
N TYR A 19 -16.68 8.34 7.01
CA TYR A 19 -16.44 7.07 6.33
C TYR A 19 -15.76 6.04 7.25
N SER A 20 -15.93 6.14 8.58
CA SER A 20 -15.34 5.19 9.53
C SER A 20 -15.68 3.73 9.20
N PHE A 21 -16.93 3.47 8.78
CA PHE A 21 -17.37 2.14 8.39
C PHE A 21 -16.62 1.62 7.16
N ASN A 22 -16.37 2.47 6.17
CA ASN A 22 -15.61 2.10 4.97
C ASN A 22 -14.16 1.75 5.32
N TYR A 23 -13.52 2.55 6.17
CA TYR A 23 -12.17 2.25 6.64
C TYR A 23 -12.10 0.96 7.48
N LEU A 24 -13.10 0.71 8.33
CA LEU A 24 -13.17 -0.50 9.14
C LEU A 24 -13.43 -1.74 8.28
N ALA A 25 -14.33 -1.65 7.29
CA ALA A 25 -14.57 -2.71 6.32
C ALA A 25 -13.30 -3.01 5.48
N GLY A 26 -12.59 -1.96 5.06
CA GLY A 26 -11.30 -2.11 4.37
C GLY A 26 -10.24 -2.78 5.27
N ALA A 27 -10.18 -2.43 6.55
CA ALA A 27 -9.30 -3.08 7.51
C ALA A 27 -9.64 -4.56 7.69
N ALA A 28 -10.93 -4.86 7.86
CA ALA A 28 -11.43 -6.23 7.99
C ALA A 28 -11.13 -7.06 6.74
N LEU A 29 -11.32 -6.49 5.55
CA LEU A 29 -10.99 -7.15 4.29
C LEU A 29 -9.50 -7.53 4.23
N ASN A 30 -8.61 -6.61 4.61
CA ASN A 30 -7.17 -6.87 4.63
C ASN A 30 -6.78 -7.92 5.68
N LEU A 31 -7.44 -7.93 6.85
CA LEU A 31 -7.23 -8.97 7.86
C LEU A 31 -7.67 -10.35 7.36
N ILE A 32 -8.83 -10.43 6.70
CA ILE A 32 -9.34 -11.67 6.12
C ILE A 32 -8.40 -12.16 5.00
N LEU A 33 -7.95 -11.26 4.13
CA LEU A 33 -7.01 -11.57 3.05
C LEU A 33 -5.69 -12.13 3.61
N PHE A 34 -5.09 -11.44 4.57
CA PHE A 34 -3.87 -11.87 5.23
C PHE A 34 -4.05 -13.24 5.91
N ALA A 35 -5.13 -13.42 6.69
CA ALA A 35 -5.42 -14.68 7.34
C ALA A 35 -5.58 -15.82 6.33
N GLY A 36 -6.30 -15.58 5.23
CA GLY A 36 -6.48 -16.55 4.16
C GLY A 36 -5.16 -16.99 3.52
N ILE A 37 -4.29 -16.02 3.21
CA ILE A 37 -2.95 -16.28 2.66
C ILE A 37 -2.08 -17.04 3.67
N TYR A 38 -2.07 -16.60 4.93
CA TYR A 38 -1.32 -17.24 6.01
C TYR A 38 -1.72 -18.70 6.18
N PHE A 39 -3.03 -18.99 6.30
CA PHE A 39 -3.52 -20.36 6.44
C PHE A 39 -3.26 -21.20 5.18
N ALA A 40 -3.39 -20.62 3.99
CA ALA A 40 -3.11 -21.33 2.74
C ALA A 40 -1.65 -21.78 2.66
N ILE A 41 -0.70 -20.90 3.00
CA ILE A 41 0.74 -21.20 2.90
C ILE A 41 1.19 -22.14 4.03
N THR A 42 0.76 -21.88 5.26
CA THR A 42 1.16 -22.69 6.43
C THR A 42 0.59 -24.11 6.41
N LYS A 43 -0.58 -24.33 5.78
CA LYS A 43 -1.13 -25.69 5.60
C LYS A 43 -0.62 -26.40 4.34
N ALA A 44 -0.26 -25.65 3.29
CA ALA A 44 0.22 -26.24 2.04
C ALA A 44 1.70 -26.66 2.10
N SER A 45 2.49 -26.06 2.99
CA SER A 45 3.90 -26.39 3.20
C SER A 45 4.11 -27.04 4.56
N ASP A 46 5.13 -27.90 4.71
CA ASP A 46 5.55 -28.35 6.04
C ASP A 46 5.88 -27.14 6.91
N ALA A 47 5.19 -27.00 8.05
CA ALA A 47 5.21 -25.81 8.90
C ALA A 47 6.63 -25.35 9.31
N ASN A 48 7.60 -26.26 9.32
CA ASN A 48 9.00 -25.97 9.65
C ASN A 48 9.79 -25.22 8.55
N GLN A 49 9.29 -25.15 7.31
CA GLN A 49 9.99 -24.47 6.20
C GLN A 49 9.43 -23.08 5.87
N VAL A 50 8.29 -22.70 6.44
CA VAL A 50 7.64 -21.43 6.14
C VAL A 50 8.26 -20.33 6.99
N ASN A 51 8.97 -19.39 6.35
CA ASN A 51 9.42 -18.18 7.02
C ASN A 51 8.25 -17.19 7.12
N VAL A 52 7.52 -17.27 8.22
CA VAL A 52 6.33 -16.44 8.48
C VAL A 52 6.66 -14.95 8.53
N PHE A 53 7.84 -14.58 9.04
CA PHE A 53 8.30 -13.20 9.05
C PHE A 53 8.39 -12.62 7.63
N ASN A 54 8.97 -13.38 6.70
CA ASN A 54 9.07 -12.96 5.31
C ASN A 54 7.69 -12.80 4.64
N LEU A 55 6.72 -13.67 4.98
CA LEU A 55 5.34 -13.55 4.51
C LEU A 55 4.70 -12.23 4.98
N VAL A 56 4.85 -11.90 6.27
CA VAL A 56 4.33 -10.65 6.84
C VAL A 56 4.97 -9.44 6.14
N VAL A 57 6.29 -9.42 5.99
CA VAL A 57 7.00 -8.32 5.32
C VAL A 57 6.56 -8.19 3.87
N ALA A 58 6.50 -9.28 3.12
CA ALA A 58 6.06 -9.29 1.72
C ALA A 58 4.62 -8.76 1.57
N TYR A 59 3.73 -9.18 2.46
CA TYR A 59 2.34 -8.71 2.49
C TYR A 59 2.25 -7.22 2.77
N LEU A 60 3.00 -6.72 3.77
CA LEU A 60 3.00 -5.31 4.13
C LEU A 60 3.58 -4.43 3.01
N VAL A 61 4.66 -4.88 2.37
CA VAL A 61 5.25 -4.17 1.22
C VAL A 61 4.25 -4.09 0.07
N TRP A 62 3.57 -5.20 -0.25
CA TRP A 62 2.52 -5.19 -1.26
C TRP A 62 1.38 -4.25 -0.89
N TYR A 63 0.84 -4.36 0.33
CA TYR A 63 -0.27 -3.54 0.79
C TYR A 63 0.08 -2.05 0.69
N TYR A 64 1.29 -1.69 1.09
CA TYR A 64 1.76 -0.31 1.02
C TYR A 64 1.85 0.17 -0.44
N ALA A 65 2.47 -0.61 -1.32
CA ALA A 65 2.55 -0.28 -2.74
C ALA A 65 1.16 -0.16 -3.37
N SER A 66 0.26 -1.06 -3.02
CA SER A 66 -1.13 -1.09 -3.48
C SER A 66 -1.88 0.17 -3.04
N ASP A 67 -1.80 0.59 -1.77
CA ASP A 67 -2.52 1.78 -1.29
C ASP A 67 -2.09 3.06 -2.01
N ILE A 68 -0.78 3.24 -2.25
CA ILE A 68 -0.24 4.39 -3.00
C ILE A 68 -0.77 4.41 -4.43
N LEU A 69 -0.71 3.27 -5.13
CA LEU A 69 -1.24 3.13 -6.49
C LEU A 69 -2.74 3.41 -6.53
N ASN A 70 -3.45 2.91 -5.53
CA ASN A 70 -4.89 3.07 -5.42
C ASN A 70 -5.26 4.54 -5.20
N GLN A 71 -4.58 5.25 -4.30
CA GLN A 71 -4.86 6.65 -4.02
C GLN A 71 -4.66 7.55 -5.24
N MET A 72 -3.51 7.44 -5.90
CA MET A 72 -3.15 8.35 -6.99
C MET A 72 -4.11 8.23 -8.17
N SER A 73 -4.50 7.00 -8.49
CA SER A 73 -5.47 6.71 -9.54
C SER A 73 -6.88 7.21 -9.19
N VAL A 74 -7.36 6.94 -7.96
CA VAL A 74 -8.74 7.25 -7.56
C VAL A 74 -8.95 8.75 -7.38
N THR A 75 -8.00 9.45 -6.77
CA THR A 75 -8.13 10.89 -6.51
C THR A 75 -8.30 11.69 -7.80
N VAL A 76 -7.58 11.36 -8.88
CA VAL A 76 -7.78 12.01 -10.19
C VAL A 76 -9.15 11.74 -10.75
N LEU A 77 -9.56 10.48 -10.68
CA LEU A 77 -10.85 10.06 -11.22
C LEU A 77 -11.98 10.81 -10.51
N GLU A 78 -11.92 10.92 -9.19
CA GLU A 78 -12.88 11.67 -8.38
C GLU A 78 -12.89 13.15 -8.74
N GLU A 79 -11.73 13.80 -8.85
CA GLU A 79 -11.65 15.21 -9.24
C GLU A 79 -12.15 15.47 -10.66
N ALA A 80 -11.86 14.55 -11.59
CA ALA A 80 -12.37 14.61 -12.96
C ALA A 80 -13.89 14.41 -13.00
N MET A 81 -14.43 13.50 -12.19
CA MET A 81 -15.88 13.24 -12.08
C MET A 81 -16.63 14.40 -11.43
N LEU A 82 -16.02 15.05 -10.45
CA LEU A 82 -16.58 16.23 -9.77
C LEU A 82 -16.42 17.53 -10.57
N GLY A 83 -15.68 17.50 -11.69
CA GLY A 83 -15.37 18.69 -12.49
C GLY A 83 -14.44 19.69 -11.80
N THR A 84 -13.82 19.31 -10.67
CA THR A 84 -12.95 20.17 -9.87
C THR A 84 -11.48 20.11 -10.31
N LEU A 85 -11.14 19.16 -11.20
CA LEU A 85 -9.78 19.01 -11.71
C LEU A 85 -9.26 20.32 -12.32
N GLU A 86 -10.06 21.00 -13.16
CA GLU A 86 -9.70 22.28 -13.76
C GLU A 86 -9.48 23.38 -12.70
N GLN A 87 -10.30 23.38 -11.65
CA GLN A 87 -10.17 24.32 -10.55
C GLN A 87 -8.88 24.08 -9.74
N VAL A 88 -8.45 22.83 -9.59
CA VAL A 88 -7.18 22.47 -8.96
C VAL A 88 -6.00 22.96 -9.81
N TYR A 89 -6.08 22.84 -11.14
CA TYR A 89 -5.05 23.36 -12.06
C TYR A 89 -4.94 24.90 -12.05
N ILE A 90 -6.06 25.60 -11.89
CA ILE A 90 -6.11 27.08 -11.85
C ILE A 90 -5.78 27.63 -10.45
N SER A 91 -5.77 26.76 -9.43
CA SER A 91 -5.52 27.19 -8.05
C SER A 91 -4.14 27.83 -7.87
N ARG A 92 -4.01 28.70 -6.85
CA ARG A 92 -2.73 29.36 -6.51
C ARG A 92 -1.62 28.36 -6.13
N THR A 93 -1.98 27.14 -5.76
CA THR A 93 -1.04 26.07 -5.44
C THR A 93 -0.77 25.22 -6.67
N PRO A 94 0.47 25.16 -7.17
CA PRO A 94 0.78 24.32 -8.32
C PRO A 94 0.51 22.83 -8.03
N ILE A 95 0.06 22.11 -9.06
CA ILE A 95 -0.44 20.75 -8.94
C ILE A 95 0.58 19.75 -8.36
N HIS A 96 1.86 19.89 -8.69
CA HIS A 96 2.92 19.01 -8.17
C HIS A 96 3.04 19.10 -6.65
N PHE A 97 2.84 20.28 -6.05
CA PHE A 97 2.82 20.42 -4.59
C PHE A 97 1.57 19.78 -3.97
N VAL A 98 0.42 19.86 -4.65
CA VAL A 98 -0.81 19.19 -4.22
C VAL A 98 -0.64 17.67 -4.21
N LEU A 99 -0.03 17.12 -5.27
CA LEU A 99 0.28 15.69 -5.37
C LEU A 99 1.27 15.23 -4.32
N LEU A 100 2.33 16.02 -4.05
CA LEU A 100 3.28 15.70 -2.97
C LEU A 100 2.60 15.70 -1.60
N THR A 101 1.75 16.68 -1.29
CA THR A 101 1.04 16.70 -0.01
C THR A 101 0.09 15.52 0.13
N ARG A 102 -0.62 15.14 -0.95
CA ARG A 102 -1.49 13.97 -0.97
C ARG A 102 -0.73 12.67 -0.79
N THR A 103 0.40 12.53 -1.48
CA THR A 103 1.29 11.38 -1.34
C THR A 103 1.76 11.27 0.09
N LEU A 104 2.26 12.36 0.68
CA LEU A 104 2.77 12.34 2.05
C LEU A 104 1.66 12.00 3.07
N SER A 105 0.47 12.55 2.89
CA SER A 105 -0.69 12.23 3.73
C SER A 105 -1.17 10.79 3.56
N SER A 106 -1.09 10.24 2.35
CA SER A 106 -1.30 8.82 2.06
C SER A 106 -0.30 7.97 2.84
N LEU A 107 1.01 8.20 2.66
CA LEU A 107 2.08 7.47 3.36
C LEU A 107 1.85 7.47 4.88
N LEU A 108 1.51 8.62 5.47
CA LEU A 108 1.24 8.72 6.92
C LEU A 108 0.04 7.87 7.34
N ARG A 109 -1.06 7.89 6.57
CA ARG A 109 -2.25 7.08 6.85
C ARG A 109 -1.96 5.59 6.69
N THR A 110 -1.29 5.18 5.62
CA THR A 110 -0.92 3.77 5.38
C THR A 110 0.01 3.27 6.48
N SER A 111 0.98 4.09 6.90
CA SER A 111 1.90 3.77 8.00
C SER A 111 1.14 3.54 9.31
N LEU A 112 0.19 4.43 9.64
CA LEU A 112 -0.65 4.27 10.83
C LEU A 112 -1.48 2.98 10.75
N PHE A 113 -2.06 2.68 9.60
CA PHE A 113 -2.80 1.45 9.37
C PHE A 113 -1.93 0.21 9.60
N ILE A 114 -0.71 0.19 9.05
CA ILE A 114 0.23 -0.93 9.19
C ILE A 114 0.61 -1.15 10.66
N ILE A 115 0.83 -0.09 11.42
CA ILE A 115 1.12 -0.19 12.86
C ILE A 115 -0.05 -0.85 13.58
N VAL A 116 -1.28 -0.37 13.35
CA VAL A 116 -2.49 -0.95 13.96
C VAL A 116 -2.68 -2.41 13.53
N PHE A 117 -2.47 -2.70 12.25
CA PHE A 117 -2.56 -4.05 11.70
C PHE A 117 -1.57 -5.00 12.37
N LEU A 118 -0.30 -4.59 12.54
CA LEU A 118 0.73 -5.37 13.22
C LEU A 118 0.38 -5.63 14.70
N ILE A 119 -0.14 -4.62 15.40
CA ILE A 119 -0.59 -4.76 16.80
C ILE A 119 -1.68 -5.83 16.95
N ILE A 120 -2.54 -6.00 15.94
CA ILE A 120 -3.60 -7.01 15.94
C ILE A 120 -3.07 -8.38 15.51
N VAL A 121 -2.29 -8.43 14.42
CA VAL A 121 -1.86 -9.68 13.79
C VAL A 121 -0.77 -10.39 14.59
N VAL A 122 0.20 -9.66 15.14
CA VAL A 122 1.33 -10.28 15.87
C VAL A 122 0.86 -11.15 17.04
N PRO A 123 -0.02 -10.68 17.96
CA PRO A 123 -0.53 -11.52 19.04
C PRO A 123 -1.57 -12.54 18.56
N ALA A 124 -2.38 -12.23 17.55
CA ALA A 124 -3.45 -13.14 17.09
C ALA A 124 -2.90 -14.42 16.42
N PHE A 125 -1.71 -14.35 15.83
CA PHE A 125 -1.07 -15.46 15.11
C PHE A 125 0.20 -15.99 15.80
N ASP A 126 0.43 -15.60 17.06
CA ASP A 126 1.58 -16.03 17.88
C ASP A 126 2.95 -15.78 17.21
N LEU A 127 3.09 -14.60 16.61
CA LEU A 127 4.27 -14.21 15.82
C LEU A 127 5.38 -13.56 16.65
N LEU A 128 5.19 -13.49 17.97
CA LEU A 128 6.09 -12.75 18.87
C LEU A 128 7.52 -13.31 18.82
N ASP A 129 7.67 -14.63 18.82
CA ASP A 129 8.99 -15.29 18.78
C ASP A 129 9.76 -15.03 17.48
N TYR A 130 9.05 -14.86 16.36
CA TYR A 130 9.66 -14.57 15.05
C TYR A 130 10.09 -13.12 14.88
N THR A 131 9.51 -12.20 15.66
CA THR A 131 9.85 -10.77 15.63
C THR A 131 10.97 -10.39 16.60
N ALA A 132 11.11 -11.14 17.71
CA ALA A 132 12.07 -10.87 18.77
C ALA A 132 13.52 -11.25 18.43
N GLY A 133 13.75 -12.10 17.42
CA GLY A 133 15.07 -12.58 17.02
C GLY A 133 15.83 -11.70 16.02
N LEU A 134 15.22 -10.61 15.53
CA LEU A 134 15.80 -9.77 14.47
C LEU A 134 16.78 -8.75 15.05
N GLY A 135 18.01 -8.76 14.53
CA GLY A 135 19.01 -7.76 14.88
C GLY A 135 18.65 -6.38 14.32
N VAL A 136 19.28 -5.32 14.87
CA VAL A 136 19.11 -3.94 14.38
C VAL A 136 19.43 -3.83 12.88
N THR A 137 20.38 -4.63 12.39
CA THR A 137 20.77 -4.70 10.98
C THR A 137 19.67 -5.23 10.06
N ASP A 138 18.88 -6.20 10.52
CA ASP A 138 17.79 -6.78 9.73
C ASP A 138 16.63 -5.79 9.60
N TRP A 139 16.33 -5.06 10.68
CA TRP A 139 15.35 -3.97 10.65
C TRP A 139 15.76 -2.84 9.69
N VAL A 140 17.04 -2.47 9.64
CA VAL A 140 17.54 -1.48 8.69
C VAL A 140 17.38 -1.98 7.25
N ALA A 141 17.66 -3.26 6.98
CA ALA A 141 17.46 -3.85 5.66
C ALA A 141 15.98 -3.85 5.25
N VAL A 142 15.07 -4.23 6.15
CA VAL A 142 13.62 -4.20 5.90
C VAL A 142 13.14 -2.78 5.58
N VAL A 143 13.55 -1.79 6.39
CA VAL A 143 13.20 -0.38 6.15
C VAL A 143 13.76 0.11 4.82
N GLY A 144 14.99 -0.27 4.47
CA GLY A 144 15.61 0.08 3.19
C GLY A 144 14.87 -0.49 1.98
N ILE A 145 14.49 -1.77 2.03
CA ILE A 145 13.71 -2.44 0.99
C ILE A 145 12.34 -1.78 0.85
N CYS A 146 11.65 -1.52 1.97
CA CYS A 146 10.39 -0.79 1.98
C CYS A 146 10.56 0.59 1.33
N ALA A 147 11.58 1.37 1.68
CA ALA A 147 11.81 2.70 1.11
C ALA A 147 11.99 2.66 -0.42
N ILE A 148 12.74 1.69 -0.95
CA ILE A 148 12.92 1.51 -2.40
C ILE A 148 11.59 1.13 -3.05
N ALA A 149 10.84 0.19 -2.46
CA ALA A 149 9.53 -0.21 -2.95
C ALA A 149 8.54 0.96 -2.99
N LEU A 150 8.59 1.86 -2.00
CA LEU A 150 7.76 3.06 -1.94
C LEU A 150 8.09 4.05 -3.06
N ILE A 151 9.37 4.25 -3.37
CA ILE A 151 9.80 5.09 -4.49
C ILE A 151 9.30 4.50 -5.81
N GLY A 152 9.42 3.18 -5.99
CA GLY A 152 8.89 2.48 -7.17
C GLY A 152 7.37 2.60 -7.29
N ALA A 153 6.64 2.38 -6.19
CA ALA A 153 5.19 2.45 -6.14
C ALA A 153 4.67 3.88 -6.36
N THR A 154 5.35 4.90 -5.85
CA THR A 154 5.00 6.30 -6.13
C THR A 154 5.23 6.66 -7.60
N GLY A 155 6.33 6.20 -8.20
CA GLY A 155 6.56 6.34 -9.65
C GLY A 155 5.44 5.72 -10.49
N LEU A 156 5.06 4.47 -10.18
CA LEU A 156 3.94 3.79 -10.83
C LEU A 156 2.58 4.47 -10.53
N GLY A 157 2.40 5.04 -9.34
CA GLY A 157 1.20 5.81 -8.99
C GLY A 157 1.07 7.07 -9.83
N LEU A 158 2.18 7.76 -10.08
CA LEU A 158 2.22 8.96 -10.93
C LEU A 158 1.99 8.62 -12.42
N THR A 159 2.47 7.46 -12.90
CA THR A 159 2.15 7.03 -14.27
C THR A 159 0.67 6.70 -14.42
N LEU A 160 0.06 6.02 -13.44
CA LEU A 160 -1.39 5.79 -13.41
C LEU A 160 -2.19 7.08 -13.28
N PHE A 161 -1.70 8.06 -12.51
CA PHE A 161 -2.27 9.41 -12.45
C PHE A 161 -2.35 10.02 -13.86
N GLY A 162 -1.23 10.06 -14.58
CA GLY A 162 -1.19 10.60 -15.95
C GLY A 162 -2.08 9.83 -16.92
N LEU A 163 -2.11 8.50 -16.79
CA LEU A 163 -2.97 7.64 -17.60
C LEU A 163 -4.46 7.88 -17.31
N SER A 164 -4.82 8.18 -16.06
CA SER A 164 -6.21 8.50 -15.65
C SER A 164 -6.72 9.80 -16.28
N VAL A 165 -5.83 10.76 -16.51
CA VAL A 165 -6.18 12.03 -17.18
C VAL A 165 -6.48 11.80 -18.65
N LEU A 166 -5.69 10.95 -19.32
CA LEU A 166 -5.87 10.64 -20.74
C LEU A 166 -7.04 9.67 -20.99
N PHE A 167 -7.16 8.65 -20.14
CA PHE A 167 -8.14 7.58 -20.28
C PHE A 167 -9.13 7.61 -19.11
N LYS A 168 -10.40 7.86 -19.41
CA LYS A 168 -11.47 7.96 -18.40
C LYS A 168 -11.80 6.64 -17.68
N ARG A 169 -11.21 5.51 -18.09
CA ARG A 169 -11.53 4.18 -17.56
C ARG A 169 -10.28 3.31 -17.39
N ILE A 170 -9.46 3.61 -16.38
CA ILE A 170 -8.25 2.84 -16.06
C ILE A 170 -8.41 1.83 -14.91
N GLY A 171 -9.62 1.68 -14.36
CA GLY A 171 -9.87 0.83 -13.20
C GLY A 171 -9.38 -0.61 -13.39
N ALA A 172 -9.54 -1.18 -14.58
CA ALA A 172 -9.05 -2.53 -14.88
C ALA A 172 -7.51 -2.61 -14.88
N VAL A 173 -6.83 -1.61 -15.44
CA VAL A 173 -5.35 -1.55 -15.50
C VAL A 173 -4.76 -1.50 -14.09
N LYS A 174 -5.37 -0.69 -13.23
CA LYS A 174 -5.01 -0.57 -11.82
C LYS A 174 -5.12 -1.90 -11.08
N VAL A 175 -6.26 -2.59 -11.22
CA VAL A 175 -6.50 -3.90 -10.58
C VAL A 175 -5.52 -4.95 -11.10
N MET A 176 -5.26 -4.97 -12.41
CA MET A 176 -4.25 -5.87 -12.99
C MET A 176 -2.86 -5.62 -12.41
N LEU A 177 -2.44 -4.36 -12.33
CA LEU A 177 -1.13 -4.01 -11.77
C LEU A 177 -1.01 -4.42 -10.31
N ASP A 178 -2.08 -4.23 -9.52
CA ASP A 178 -2.12 -4.62 -8.11
C ASP A 178 -1.96 -6.14 -7.92
N PHE A 179 -2.64 -6.95 -8.74
CA PHE A 179 -2.46 -8.40 -8.71
C PHE A 179 -1.07 -8.86 -9.17
N VAL A 180 -0.49 -8.20 -10.17
CA VAL A 180 0.88 -8.46 -10.60
C VAL A 180 1.84 -8.17 -9.44
N LEU A 181 1.69 -7.03 -8.76
CA LEU A 181 2.51 -6.69 -7.60
C LEU A 181 2.33 -7.69 -6.47
N LEU A 182 1.11 -8.12 -6.18
CA LEU A 182 0.83 -9.14 -5.17
C LEU A 182 1.56 -10.46 -5.50
N MET A 183 1.51 -10.90 -6.76
CA MET A 183 2.14 -12.15 -7.19
C MET A 183 3.67 -12.11 -7.04
N PHE A 184 4.28 -10.98 -7.38
CA PHE A 184 5.74 -10.79 -7.35
C PHE A 184 6.28 -10.23 -6.03
N SER A 185 5.42 -9.87 -5.08
CA SER A 185 5.81 -9.33 -3.77
C SER A 185 6.60 -10.31 -2.89
N GLY A 186 6.62 -11.60 -3.24
CA GLY A 186 7.20 -12.65 -2.41
C GLY A 186 6.20 -13.34 -1.49
N VAL A 187 4.93 -12.93 -1.50
CA VAL A 187 3.85 -13.55 -0.71
C VAL A 187 3.57 -14.98 -1.18
N PHE A 188 3.38 -15.19 -2.49
CA PHE A 188 3.03 -16.51 -3.03
C PHE A 188 4.23 -17.30 -3.57
N VAL A 189 5.21 -16.60 -4.14
CA VAL A 189 6.37 -17.21 -4.79
C VAL A 189 7.63 -16.72 -4.09
N SER A 190 8.40 -17.64 -3.50
CA SER A 190 9.74 -17.29 -3.03
C SER A 190 10.58 -16.84 -4.22
N VAL A 191 11.26 -15.69 -4.13
CA VAL A 191 12.07 -15.09 -5.21
C VAL A 191 13.07 -16.10 -5.80
N LYS A 192 13.51 -17.08 -4.99
CA LYS A 192 14.41 -18.16 -5.41
C LYS A 192 13.79 -19.16 -6.40
N ALA A 193 12.47 -19.30 -6.42
CA ALA A 193 11.71 -20.23 -7.26
C ALA A 193 11.24 -19.62 -8.59
N LEU A 194 11.53 -18.35 -8.87
CA LEU A 194 11.19 -17.73 -10.15
C LEU A 194 11.94 -18.41 -11.32
N PRO A 195 11.28 -18.62 -12.48
CA PRO A 195 11.94 -19.17 -13.66
C PRO A 195 13.05 -18.22 -14.12
N LEU A 196 14.10 -18.76 -14.75
CA LEU A 196 15.35 -18.04 -15.05
C LEU A 196 15.15 -16.73 -15.83
N ALA A 197 14.09 -16.65 -16.65
CA ALA A 197 13.73 -15.45 -17.42
C ALA A 197 13.25 -14.25 -16.57
N LEU A 198 12.88 -14.49 -15.30
CA LEU A 198 12.41 -13.47 -14.35
C LEU A 198 13.39 -13.25 -13.19
N LYS A 199 14.57 -13.89 -13.22
CA LYS A 199 15.61 -13.79 -12.18
C LYS A 199 16.66 -12.70 -12.44
N THR A 200 16.59 -12.04 -13.59
CA THR A 200 17.50 -10.95 -14.00
C THR A 200 17.09 -9.60 -13.43
#